data_AF-A0A2T7SW64-F1
#
_entry.id   AF-A0A2T7SW64-F1
#
_cell.length_a   1.000
_cell.length_b   1.000
_cell.length_c   1.000
_cell.angle_alpha   90.00
_cell.angle_beta   90.00
_cell.angle_gamma   90.00
#
_symmetry.space_group_name_H-M   'P 1'
#
loop_
_entity.id
_entity.type
_entity.pdbx_description
1 polymer ?
#
loop_
_entity_poly.entity_id
_entity_poly.type
_entity_poly.pdbx_seq_one_letter_code
_entity_poly.pdbx_strand_id
1 'polypeptide(L)'
;MTDDGASRRLKLVGGARLDGDRIAVSAMLFKGPVHLSTEEVSLSIDDASVLQAQLARALNEHAFPGLEQRDQRKRRMRHGF
;
A
#
# COMPACT_ATOMS: atom_id res chain seq x y z
N MET A 1 24.06 -7.57 10.73
CA MET A 1 23.67 -6.15 10.75
C MET A 1 22.50 -6.02 9.79
N THR A 2 21.27 -6.12 10.29
CA THR A 2 20.06 -6.07 9.46
C THR A 2 19.86 -4.65 8.99
N ASP A 3 19.97 -4.46 7.67
CA ASP A 3 19.61 -3.23 6.97
C ASP A 3 18.10 -2.98 7.11
N ASP A 4 17.69 -2.44 8.26
CA ASP A 4 16.29 -2.18 8.62
C ASP A 4 15.93 -0.69 8.51
N GLY A 5 16.81 0.11 7.88
CA GLY A 5 16.69 1.57 7.79
C GLY A 5 16.28 2.12 6.42
N ALA A 6 16.31 1.33 5.36
CA ALA A 6 15.94 1.83 4.04
C ALA A 6 14.41 1.96 3.93
N SER A 7 13.92 3.20 3.88
CA SER A 7 12.51 3.51 3.66
C SER A 7 12.01 2.78 2.41
N ARG A 8 10.98 1.96 2.58
CA ARG A 8 10.27 1.37 1.45
C ARG A 8 9.45 2.46 0.79
N ARG A 9 9.58 2.57 -0.53
CA ARG A 9 8.84 3.53 -1.34
C ARG A 9 8.09 2.76 -2.41
N LEU A 10 6.81 3.10 -2.56
CA LEU A 10 6.00 2.59 -3.65
C LEU A 10 5.81 3.70 -4.68
N LYS A 11 5.91 3.34 -5.96
CA LYS A 11 5.70 4.27 -7.07
C LYS A 11 4.72 3.65 -8.05
N LEU A 12 3.60 4.33 -8.28
CA LEU A 12 2.67 3.97 -9.35
C LEU A 12 3.36 4.25 -10.69
N VAL A 13 3.32 3.27 -11.58
CA VAL A 13 3.93 3.35 -12.90
C VAL A 13 2.99 2.81 -13.96
N GLY A 14 3.08 3.37 -15.16
CA GLY A 14 2.20 2.99 -16.26
C GLY A 14 0.81 3.63 -16.18
N GLY A 15 -0.07 3.16 -17.06
CA GLY A 15 -1.45 3.62 -17.12
C GLY A 15 -2.34 2.85 -16.15
N ALA A 16 -3.42 3.51 -15.71
CA ALA A 16 -4.53 2.83 -15.08
C ALA A 16 -5.42 2.23 -16.17
N ARG A 17 -5.81 0.96 -16.01
CA ARG A 17 -6.79 0.31 -16.90
C ARG A 17 -8.07 0.02 -16.15
N LEU A 18 -9.19 0.26 -16.81
CA LEU A 18 -10.50 -0.12 -16.31
C LEU A 18 -10.69 -1.62 -16.59
N ASP A 19 -11.03 -2.38 -15.57
CA ASP A 19 -11.39 -3.79 -15.65
C ASP A 19 -12.74 -3.98 -14.94
N GLY A 20 -13.83 -3.89 -15.71
CA GLY A 20 -15.19 -3.87 -15.17
C GLY A 20 -15.44 -2.68 -14.26
N ASP A 21 -15.75 -2.96 -12.98
CA ASP A 21 -15.99 -2.00 -11.91
C ASP A 21 -14.71 -1.65 -11.12
N ARG A 22 -13.54 -2.05 -11.64
CA ARG A 22 -12.25 -1.87 -10.98
C ARG A 22 -11.25 -1.10 -11.84
N ILE A 23 -10.30 -0.47 -11.17
CA ILE A 23 -9.13 0.14 -11.79
C ILE A 23 -7.92 -0.71 -11.41
N ALA A 24 -7.27 -1.30 -12.41
CA ALA A 24 -5.98 -1.95 -12.23
C ALA A 24 -4.84 -0.96 -12.52
N VAL A 25 -3.88 -0.87 -11.59
CA VAL A 25 -2.74 0.04 -11.65
C VAL A 25 -1.46 -0.76 -11.37
N SER A 26 -0.42 -0.55 -12.19
CA SER A 26 0.89 -1.15 -11.91
C SER A 26 1.65 -0.31 -10.88
N ALA A 27 2.27 -0.99 -9.92
CA ALA A 27 3.04 -0.41 -8.84
C ALA A 27 4.42 -1.04 -8.76
N MET A 28 5.46 -0.21 -8.64
CA MET A 28 6.82 -0.64 -8.36
C MET A 28 7.15 -0.43 -6.89
N LEU A 29 7.69 -1.46 -6.26
CA LEU A 29 8.19 -1.43 -4.90
C LEU A 29 9.71 -1.20 -4.90
N PHE A 30 10.17 -0.29 -4.05
CA PHE A 30 11.58 0.04 -3.87
C PHE A 30 11.99 -0.05 -2.40
N LYS A 31 13.26 -0.42 -2.16
CA LYS A 31 13.95 -0.28 -0.87
C LYS A 31 15.19 0.58 -1.09
N GLY A 32 15.13 1.85 -0.66
CA GLY A 32 16.15 2.83 -1.05
C GLY A 32 16.19 3.02 -2.58
N PRO A 33 17.37 2.99 -3.22
CA PRO A 33 17.49 3.08 -4.68
C PRO A 33 17.19 1.76 -5.42
N VAL A 34 17.00 0.65 -4.69
CA VAL A 34 16.86 -0.69 -5.27
C VAL A 34 15.40 -0.98 -5.58
N HIS A 35 15.12 -1.34 -6.84
CA HIS A 35 13.84 -1.89 -7.25
C HIS A 35 13.70 -3.34 -6.77
N LEU A 36 12.58 -3.66 -6.13
CA LEU A 36 12.32 -5.00 -5.59
C LEU A 36 11.38 -5.81 -6.49
N SER A 37 10.22 -5.26 -6.82
CA SER A 37 9.19 -5.94 -7.60
C SER A 37 8.26 -4.94 -8.31
N THR A 38 7.60 -5.41 -9.37
CA THR A 38 6.46 -4.73 -10.00
C THR A 38 5.23 -5.60 -9.85
N GLU A 39 4.15 -5.03 -9.34
CA GLU A 39 2.90 -5.72 -9.02
C GLU A 39 1.70 -4.96 -9.58
N GLU A 40 0.60 -5.66 -9.85
CA GLU A 40 -0.67 -5.05 -10.26
C GLU A 40 -1.62 -4.96 -9.05
N VAL A 41 -2.18 -3.77 -8.84
CA VAL A 41 -3.12 -3.48 -7.76
C VAL A 41 -4.47 -3.14 -8.36
N SER A 42 -5.52 -3.87 -7.96
CA SER A 42 -6.90 -3.62 -8.37
C SER A 42 -7.66 -2.84 -7.30
N LEU A 43 -8.34 -1.77 -7.70
CA LEU A 43 -9.08 -0.85 -6.82
C LEU A 43 -10.55 -0.80 -7.25
N SER A 44 -11.49 -0.76 -6.31
CA SER A 44 -12.92 -0.60 -6.61
C SER A 44 -13.22 0.85 -7.00
N ILE A 45 -14.10 1.06 -7.98
CA ILE A 45 -14.59 2.38 -8.40
C ILE A 45 -15.84 2.74 -7.60
N ASP A 46 -15.69 2.78 -6.29
CA ASP A 46 -16.68 3.46 -5.46
C ASP A 46 -16.33 4.96 -5.42
N ASP A 47 -17.15 5.78 -4.75
CA ASP A 47 -16.96 7.22 -4.51
C ASP A 47 -15.47 7.61 -4.43
N ALA A 48 -15.06 8.74 -5.02
CA ALA A 48 -13.65 9.16 -5.12
C ALA A 48 -12.90 9.12 -3.76
N SER A 49 -13.63 9.35 -2.66
CA SER A 49 -13.15 9.22 -1.29
C SER A 49 -12.79 7.77 -0.90
N VAL A 50 -13.58 6.80 -1.33
CA VAL A 50 -13.36 5.37 -1.16
C VAL A 50 -12.19 4.89 -2.02
N LEU A 51 -12.09 5.36 -3.27
CA LEU A 51 -10.94 5.11 -4.15
C LEU A 51 -9.64 5.56 -3.49
N GLN A 52 -9.61 6.78 -2.94
CA GLN A 52 -8.43 7.31 -2.25
C GLN A 52 -8.07 6.47 -1.01
N ALA A 53 -9.06 6.06 -0.22
CA ALA A 53 -8.85 5.23 0.97
C ALA A 53 -8.33 3.83 0.61
N GLN A 54 -8.91 3.19 -0.42
CA GLN A 54 -8.49 1.88 -0.90
C GLN A 54 -7.08 1.92 -1.50
N LEU A 55 -6.78 2.97 -2.28
CA LEU A 55 -5.44 3.18 -2.81
C LEU A 55 -4.44 3.36 -1.66
N ALA A 56 -4.70 4.29 -0.74
CA ALA A 56 -3.80 4.52 0.40
C ALA A 56 -3.57 3.24 1.22
N ARG A 57 -4.62 2.41 1.39
CA ARG A 57 -4.53 1.11 2.06
C ARG A 57 -3.65 0.12 1.30
N ALA A 58 -3.90 -0.09 0.01
CA ALA A 58 -3.09 -0.97 -0.82
C ALA A 58 -1.61 -0.50 -0.84
N LEU A 59 -1.37 0.79 -1.07
CA LEU A 59 -0.01 1.36 -1.05
C LEU A 59 0.68 1.08 0.30
N ASN A 60 -0.04 1.23 1.42
CA ASN A 60 0.49 0.96 2.76
C ASN A 60 0.76 -0.52 3.01
N GLU A 61 -0.11 -1.43 2.59
CA GLU A 61 0.10 -2.88 2.77
C GLU A 61 1.34 -3.36 2.01
N HIS A 62 1.55 -2.88 0.78
CA HIS A 62 2.71 -3.25 -0.04
C HIS A 62 4.00 -2.56 0.42
N ALA A 63 3.95 -1.29 0.83
CA ALA A 63 5.12 -0.58 1.33
C ALA A 63 5.51 -1.04 2.75
N PHE A 64 4.54 -1.39 3.58
CA PHE A 64 4.72 -1.71 5.00
C PHE A 64 3.83 -2.89 5.43
N PRO A 65 4.18 -4.13 5.04
CA PRO A 65 3.37 -5.30 5.38
C PRO A 65 3.23 -5.45 6.91
N GLY A 66 1.98 -5.50 7.38
CA GLY A 66 1.64 -5.66 8.80
C GLY A 66 1.60 -4.36 9.62
N LEU A 67 1.69 -3.17 9.00
CA LEU A 67 1.58 -1.89 9.71
C LEU A 67 0.19 -1.73 10.38
N GLU A 68 -0.89 -2.11 9.69
CA GLU A 68 -2.26 -2.07 10.26
C GLU A 68 -2.40 -2.95 11.50
N GLN A 69 -1.78 -4.14 11.52
CA GLN A 69 -1.81 -5.03 12.69
C GLN A 69 -1.04 -4.44 13.87
N ARG A 70 0.08 -3.76 13.60
CA ARG A 70 0.85 -3.03 14.62
C ARG A 70 0.06 -1.85 15.19
N ASP A 71 -0.62 -1.09 14.34
CA ASP A 71 -1.43 0.05 14.77
C ASP A 71 -2.69 -0.37 15.52
N GLN A 72 -3.37 -1.44 15.09
CA GLN A 72 -4.47 -2.03 15.83
C GLN A 72 -4.01 -2.56 17.19
N ARG A 73 -2.85 -3.22 17.26
CA ARG A 73 -2.27 -3.70 18.52
C ARG A 73 -1.90 -2.53 19.46
N LYS A 74 -1.38 -1.42 18.93
CA LYS A 74 -1.12 -0.18 19.70
C LYS A 74 -2.41 0.49 20.18
N ARG A 75 -3.45 0.55 19.34
CA ARG A 75 -4.76 1.10 19.73
C ARG A 75 -5.43 0.27 20.82
N ARG A 76 -5.35 -1.07 20.75
CA ARG A 76 -5.80 -1.97 21.81
C ARG A 76 -5.04 -1.77 23.13
N MET A 77 -3.73 -1.50 23.08
CA MET A 77 -2.96 -1.14 24.27
C MET A 77 -3.29 0.25 24.83
N ARG A 78 -3.72 1.19 23.98
CA ARG A 78 -4.11 2.55 24.40
C ARG A 78 -5.52 2.65 24.99
N HIS A 79 -6.43 1.77 24.60
CA HIS A 79 -7.80 1.68 25.12
C HIS A 79 -7.99 0.57 26.16
N GLY A 80 -6.90 -0.07 26.61
CA GLY A 80 -6.93 -1.02 27.72
C GLY A 80 -6.83 -0.33 29.07
N PHE A 81 -7.95 0.22 29.55
CA PHE A 81 -8.33 0.40 30.95
C PHE A 81 -9.83 0.19 31.07
#